data_AF-A0A430EMN5-F1
#
_entry.id   AF-A0A430EMN5-F1
#
_cell.length_a   1.000
_cell.length_b   1.000
_cell.length_c   1.000
_cell.angle_alpha   90.00
_cell.angle_beta   90.00
_cell.angle_gamma   90.00
#
_symmetry.space_group_name_H-M   'P 1'
#
loop_
_entity.id
_entity.type
_entity.pdbx_description
1 polymer ?
#
loop_
_entity_poly.entity_id
_entity_poly.type
_entity_poly.pdbx_seq_one_letter_code
_entity_poly.pdbx_strand_id
1 'polypeptide(L)'
;MFPRIREITDAFGGRLRVSVEEHPSGALIVVERPDLGGRPRILLDGYGVDVLAGYIMSARLSVPQGLPDEHVDGTFATRFRLELDPTAALVLSQEGAAGLEIAAPFWDRLYAELCIVAAHARELTRRAEARIH
;
A
#
# COMPACT_ATOMS: atom_id res chain seq x y z
N MET A 1 -0.33 -13.84 15.91
CA MET A 1 1.02 -13.40 15.44
C MET A 1 1.10 -11.88 15.61
N PHE A 2 2.28 -11.26 15.71
CA PHE A 2 2.35 -9.82 16.03
C PHE A 2 1.74 -8.98 14.89
N PRO A 3 0.70 -8.16 15.15
CA PRO A 3 0.27 -7.17 14.18
C PRO A 3 1.43 -6.19 13.99
N ARG A 4 2.04 -6.22 12.80
CA ARG A 4 3.06 -5.22 12.44
C ARG A 4 2.29 -3.96 12.07
N ILE A 5 2.39 -2.94 12.91
CA ILE A 5 1.88 -1.61 12.62
C ILE A 5 3.07 -0.67 12.51
N ARG A 6 3.17 0.03 11.38
CA ARG A 6 4.20 1.02 11.13
C ARG A 6 3.54 2.33 10.78
N GLU A 7 3.91 3.36 11.53
CA GLU A 7 3.50 4.72 11.27
C GLU A 7 4.66 5.47 10.66
N ILE A 8 4.38 6.15 9.56
CA ILE A 8 5.31 6.96 8.77
C ILE A 8 4.81 8.39 8.89
N THR A 9 5.71 9.29 9.27
CA THR A 9 5.45 10.73 9.28
C THR A 9 6.32 11.36 8.20
N ASP A 10 5.72 12.23 7.37
CA ASP A 10 6.49 13.01 6.41
C ASP A 10 7.10 14.27 7.07
N ALA A 11 7.84 15.05 6.29
CA ALA A 11 8.47 16.28 6.77
C ALA A 11 7.47 17.41 7.07
N PHE A 12 6.20 17.28 6.66
CA PHE A 12 5.14 18.28 6.79
C PHE A 12 4.11 17.91 7.86
N GLY A 13 4.31 16.80 8.58
CA GLY A 13 3.44 16.33 9.66
C GLY A 13 2.31 15.41 9.20
N GLY A 14 2.23 15.08 7.91
CA GLY A 14 1.31 14.07 7.40
C GLY A 14 1.64 12.70 7.96
N ARG A 15 0.63 11.83 8.08
CA ARG A 15 0.79 10.48 8.65
C ARG A 15 0.27 9.42 7.70
N LEU A 16 1.03 8.36 7.53
CA LEU A 16 0.65 7.16 6.81
C LEU A 16 0.87 5.96 7.73
N ARG A 17 -0.10 5.05 7.80
CA ARG A 17 -0.01 3.82 8.58
C ARG A 17 -0.07 2.61 7.65
N VAL A 18 0.86 1.68 7.85
CA VAL A 18 0.85 0.37 7.22
C VAL A 18 0.66 -0.68 8.31
N SER A 19 -0.34 -1.53 8.17
CA SER A 19 -0.57 -2.65 9.09
C SER A 19 -0.77 -3.97 8.36
N VAL A 20 -0.47 -5.07 9.05
CA VAL A 20 -0.74 -6.44 8.57
C VAL A 20 -1.82 -7.07 9.44
N GLU A 21 -2.89 -7.52 8.80
CA GLU A 21 -4.02 -8.22 9.41
C GLU A 21 -4.07 -9.68 8.91
N GLU A 22 -4.53 -10.59 9.77
CA GLU A 22 -4.80 -11.97 9.37
C GLU A 22 -6.13 -12.03 8.61
N HIS A 23 -6.17 -12.72 7.47
CA HIS A 23 -7.35 -12.90 6.64
C HIS A 23 -7.50 -14.39 6.26
N PRO A 24 -8.72 -14.92 6.00
CA PRO A 24 -8.89 -16.32 5.63
C PRO A 24 -8.08 -16.77 4.40
N SER A 25 -7.73 -15.84 3.50
CA SER A 25 -6.89 -16.09 2.33
C SER A 25 -5.39 -15.81 2.53
N GLY A 26 -4.94 -15.52 3.76
CA GLY A 26 -3.54 -15.24 4.08
C GLY A 26 -3.36 -13.95 4.89
N ALA A 27 -2.38 -13.13 4.51
CA ALA A 27 -2.14 -11.84 5.14
C ALA A 27 -2.73 -10.70 4.30
N LEU A 28 -3.40 -9.76 4.96
CA LEU A 28 -3.95 -8.56 4.36
C LEU A 28 -3.15 -7.35 4.84
N ILE A 29 -2.76 -6.48 3.91
CA ILE A 29 -1.99 -5.28 4.20
C ILE A 29 -2.95 -4.10 4.10
N VAL A 30 -2.99 -3.30 5.15
CA VAL A 30 -3.82 -2.10 5.22
C VAL A 30 -2.91 -0.90 5.13
N VAL A 31 -3.20 -0.01 4.18
CA VAL A 31 -2.56 1.30 4.10
C VAL A 31 -3.62 2.34 4.40
N GLU A 32 -3.35 3.20 5.39
CA GLU A 32 -4.32 4.17 5.92
C GLU A 32 -3.67 5.54 6.11
N ARG A 33 -4.43 6.61 5.88
CA ARG A 33 -4.10 7.99 6.30
C ARG A 33 -4.89 8.37 7.56
N PRO A 34 -4.36 8.08 8.77
CA PRO A 34 -5.07 8.32 10.02
C PRO A 34 -5.19 9.82 10.38
N ASP A 35 -4.40 10.67 9.73
CA ASP A 35 -4.38 12.12 9.85
C ASP A 35 -5.55 12.81 9.11
N LEU A 36 -6.19 12.13 8.16
CA LEU A 36 -7.26 12.70 7.36
C LEU A 36 -8.65 12.35 7.90
N GLY A 37 -9.61 13.26 7.66
CA GLY A 37 -11.02 13.02 7.94
C GLY A 37 -11.53 11.78 7.21
N GLY A 38 -12.33 10.96 7.88
CA GLY A 38 -12.83 9.70 7.31
C GLY A 38 -11.79 8.57 7.26
N ARG A 39 -10.52 8.83 7.62
CA ARG A 39 -9.42 7.85 7.71
C ARG A 39 -9.37 6.93 6.49
N PRO A 40 -9.17 7.48 5.28
CA PRO A 40 -9.21 6.70 4.06
C PRO A 40 -8.15 5.59 4.15
N ARG A 41 -8.52 4.42 3.63
CA ARG A 41 -7.69 3.23 3.67
C ARG A 41 -7.95 2.36 2.46
N ILE A 42 -6.93 1.61 2.07
CA ILE A 42 -7.00 0.56 1.08
C ILE A 42 -6.46 -0.74 1.65
N LEU A 43 -7.03 -1.85 1.18
CA LEU A 43 -6.67 -3.20 1.57
C LEU A 43 -5.95 -3.86 0.40
N LEU A 44 -4.81 -4.49 0.63
CA LEU A 44 -4.02 -5.16 -0.41
C LEU A 44 -3.65 -6.56 0.05
N ASP A 45 -3.77 -7.53 -0.84
CA ASP A 45 -3.14 -8.83 -0.65
C ASP A 45 -1.63 -8.77 -1.00
N GLY A 46 -0.95 -9.91 -0.93
CA GLY A 46 0.48 -9.98 -1.24
C GLY A 46 0.81 -9.50 -2.65
N TYR A 47 -0.03 -9.81 -3.65
CA TYR A 47 0.15 -9.36 -5.03
C TYR A 47 0.01 -7.85 -5.15
N GLY A 48 -1.07 -7.28 -4.59
CA GLY A 48 -1.31 -5.84 -4.57
C GLY A 48 -0.18 -5.05 -3.90
N VAL A 49 0.44 -5.61 -2.86
CA VAL A 49 1.60 -4.99 -2.19
C VAL A 49 2.84 -4.98 -3.07
N ASP A 50 3.16 -6.11 -3.71
CA ASP A 50 4.33 -6.19 -4.60
C ASP A 50 4.15 -5.22 -5.80
N VAL A 51 2.93 -5.11 -6.35
CA VAL A 51 2.61 -4.14 -7.41
C VAL A 51 2.71 -2.70 -6.92
N LEU A 52 2.15 -2.36 -5.75
CA LEU A 52 2.27 -1.01 -5.19
C LEU A 52 3.74 -0.63 -4.95
N ALA A 53 4.56 -1.54 -4.43
CA ALA A 53 5.99 -1.28 -4.25
C ALA A 53 6.69 -0.98 -5.58
N GLY A 54 6.40 -1.76 -6.64
CA GLY A 54 6.89 -1.48 -7.99
C GLY A 54 6.41 -0.13 -8.52
N TYR A 55 5.11 0.16 -8.38
CA TYR A 55 4.48 1.39 -8.86
C TYR A 55 5.06 2.63 -8.19
N ILE A 56 5.33 2.59 -6.88
CA ILE A 56 6.02 3.68 -6.16
C ILE A 56 7.38 3.99 -6.78
N MET A 57 8.18 2.95 -7.05
CA MET A 57 9.51 3.16 -7.64
C MET A 57 9.42 3.67 -9.07
N SER A 58 8.52 3.11 -9.88
CA SER A 58 8.25 3.59 -11.23
C SER A 58 7.81 5.06 -11.22
N ALA A 59 6.88 5.44 -10.35
CA ALA A 59 6.43 6.81 -10.22
C ALA A 59 7.58 7.75 -9.84
N ARG A 60 8.41 7.35 -8.87
CA ARG A 60 9.60 8.10 -8.45
C ARG A 60 10.58 8.35 -9.59
N LEU A 61 10.75 7.38 -10.49
CA LEU A 61 11.64 7.48 -11.64
C LEU A 61 11.02 8.23 -12.84
N SER A 62 9.69 8.37 -12.87
CA SER A 62 8.94 8.98 -13.96
C SER A 62 8.50 10.42 -13.70
N VAL A 63 8.70 10.98 -12.51
CA VAL A 63 8.43 12.40 -12.28
C VAL A 63 9.48 13.25 -13.03
N PRO A 64 9.08 14.28 -13.80
CA PRO A 64 7.73 14.85 -13.95
C PRO A 64 6.93 14.40 -15.20
N GLN A 65 7.34 13.36 -15.92
CA GLN A 65 6.74 12.94 -17.19
C GLN A 65 5.41 12.18 -17.06
N GLY A 66 5.10 11.65 -15.87
CA GLY A 66 3.88 10.87 -15.62
C GLY A 66 4.08 9.36 -15.84
N LEU A 67 3.09 8.58 -15.44
CA LEU A 67 3.16 7.11 -15.46
C LEU A 67 1.79 6.56 -15.86
N PRO A 68 1.69 5.52 -16.70
CA PRO A 68 0.43 4.85 -16.97
C PRO A 68 -0.25 4.38 -15.68
N ASP A 69 -1.57 4.36 -15.68
CA ASP A 69 -2.34 3.73 -14.61
C ASP A 69 -1.97 2.25 -14.53
N GLU A 70 -1.96 1.71 -13.31
CA GLU A 70 -1.88 0.27 -13.09
C GLU A 70 -3.11 -0.30 -12.41
N HIS A 71 -3.35 -1.59 -12.63
CA HIS A 71 -4.47 -2.29 -12.04
C HIS A 71 -4.08 -3.67 -11.49
N VAL A 72 -4.60 -3.97 -10.31
CA VAL A 72 -4.62 -5.34 -9.77
C VAL A 72 -6.07 -5.79 -9.66
N ASP A 73 -6.32 -7.00 -10.16
CA ASP A 73 -7.61 -7.68 -10.06
C ASP A 73 -7.73 -8.48 -8.76
N GLY A 74 -8.90 -9.09 -8.53
CA GLY A 74 -9.17 -10.00 -7.42
C GLY A 74 -10.07 -9.40 -6.34
N THR A 75 -10.10 -10.02 -5.16
CA THR A 75 -10.97 -9.61 -4.05
C THR A 75 -10.69 -8.18 -3.57
N PHE A 76 -9.43 -7.75 -3.68
CA PHE A 76 -8.98 -6.42 -3.28
C PHE A 76 -8.53 -5.61 -4.50
N ALA A 77 -9.34 -5.68 -5.58
CA ALA A 77 -9.04 -5.00 -6.83
C ALA A 77 -8.76 -3.51 -6.60
N THR A 78 -7.61 -3.04 -7.09
CA THR A 78 -7.09 -1.70 -6.81
C THR A 78 -6.55 -1.08 -8.10
N ARG A 79 -6.87 0.19 -8.32
CA ARG A 79 -6.27 0.99 -9.38
C ARG A 79 -5.26 1.95 -8.78
N PHE A 80 -4.09 2.05 -9.40
CA PHE A 80 -3.00 2.94 -9.04
C PHE A 80 -2.85 3.99 -10.13
N ARG A 81 -2.75 5.26 -9.73
CA ARG A 81 -2.50 6.38 -10.63
C ARG A 81 -1.44 7.30 -10.04
N LEU A 82 -0.58 7.85 -10.90
CA LEU A 82 0.27 8.97 -10.57
C LEU A 82 -0.41 10.28 -10.98
N GLU A 83 -0.70 11.14 -10.02
CA GLU A 83 -1.11 12.53 -10.24
C GLU A 83 0.07 13.46 -9.98
N LEU A 84 0.19 14.53 -10.77
CA LEU A 84 1.34 15.44 -10.72
C LEU A 84 0.99 16.88 -10.32
N ASP A 85 -0.28 17.27 -10.46
CA ASP A 85 -0.80 18.60 -10.20
C ASP A 85 -1.80 18.54 -9.04
N PRO A 86 -1.66 19.36 -7.98
CA PRO A 86 -0.63 20.40 -7.76
C PRO A 86 0.74 19.87 -7.34
N THR A 87 0.80 18.62 -6.88
CA THR A 87 2.05 17.96 -6.46
C THR A 87 1.98 16.47 -6.76
N ALA A 88 3.14 15.84 -6.98
CA ALA A 88 3.22 14.42 -7.22
C ALA A 88 2.63 13.58 -6.07
N ALA A 89 1.63 12.76 -6.38
CA ALA A 89 0.95 11.88 -5.45
C ALA A 89 0.49 10.60 -6.16
N LEU A 90 0.47 9.50 -5.40
CA LEU A 90 -0.18 8.27 -5.85
C LEU A 90 -1.61 8.26 -5.37
N VAL A 91 -2.54 8.01 -6.28
CA VAL A 91 -3.96 7.85 -5.97
C VAL A 91 -4.32 6.39 -6.13
N LEU A 92 -4.79 5.80 -5.03
CA LEU A 92 -5.24 4.42 -4.95
C LEU A 92 -6.75 4.40 -4.80
N SER A 93 -7.45 3.64 -5.62
CA SER A 93 -8.90 3.51 -5.56
C SER A 93 -9.37 2.07 -5.61
N GLN A 94 -10.34 1.74 -4.77
CA GLN A 94 -11.05 0.46 -4.74
C GLN A 94 -12.56 0.73 -4.82
N GLU A 95 -13.33 -0.19 -5.41
CA GLU A 95 -14.78 -0.03 -5.52
C GLU A 95 -15.42 0.04 -4.13
N GLY A 96 -16.29 1.04 -3.92
CA GLY A 96 -16.98 1.24 -2.64
C GLY A 96 -16.13 1.78 -1.49
N ALA A 97 -14.84 2.07 -1.72
CA ALA A 97 -13.94 2.68 -0.72
C ALA A 97 -13.61 4.13 -1.08
N ALA A 98 -13.27 4.92 -0.06
CA ALA A 98 -12.67 6.23 -0.29
C ALA A 98 -11.28 6.06 -0.91
N GLY A 99 -10.97 6.88 -1.92
CA GLY A 99 -9.64 6.92 -2.51
C GLY A 99 -8.58 7.29 -1.47
N LEU A 100 -7.39 6.69 -1.60
CA LEU A 100 -6.25 6.97 -0.75
C LEU A 100 -5.19 7.71 -1.55
N GLU A 101 -4.84 8.91 -1.11
CA GLU A 101 -3.75 9.69 -1.68
C GLU A 101 -2.48 9.55 -0.84
N ILE A 102 -1.37 9.26 -1.53
CA ILE A 102 -0.03 9.09 -0.95
C ILE A 102 0.93 10.06 -1.64
N ALA A 103 1.17 11.19 -0.97
CA ALA A 103 2.09 12.22 -1.46
C ALA A 103 3.53 11.71 -1.58
N ALA A 104 4.29 12.30 -2.52
CA ALA A 104 5.68 11.95 -2.79
C ALA A 104 6.61 11.85 -1.57
N PRO A 105 6.50 12.69 -0.52
CA PRO A 105 7.33 12.56 0.67
C PRO A 105 7.25 11.21 1.40
N PHE A 106 6.17 10.45 1.21
CA PHE A 106 6.02 9.13 1.82
C PHE A 106 6.71 8.00 1.03
N TRP A 107 7.00 8.20 -0.26
CA TRP A 107 7.28 7.12 -1.21
C TRP A 107 8.45 6.24 -0.77
N ASP A 108 9.61 6.82 -0.46
CA ASP A 108 10.83 6.06 -0.16
C ASP A 108 10.66 5.18 1.09
N ARG A 109 10.07 5.77 2.13
CA ARG A 109 9.84 5.08 3.40
C ARG A 109 8.71 4.06 3.30
N LEU A 110 7.66 4.38 2.55
CA LEU A 110 6.59 3.44 2.26
C LEU A 110 7.12 2.24 1.48
N TYR A 111 7.88 2.46 0.40
CA TYR A 111 8.49 1.40 -0.40
C TYR A 111 9.30 0.43 0.48
N ALA A 112 10.19 0.98 1.32
CA ALA A 112 10.99 0.17 2.24
C ALA A 112 10.12 -0.66 3.20
N GLU A 113 9.06 -0.08 3.75
CA GLU A 113 8.15 -0.80 4.63
C GLU A 113 7.33 -1.87 3.89
N LEU A 114 6.89 -1.60 2.65
CA LEU A 114 6.18 -2.58 1.82
C LEU A 114 7.06 -3.80 1.51
N CYS A 115 8.36 -3.62 1.21
CA CYS A 115 9.27 -4.75 1.00
C CYS A 115 9.36 -5.66 2.23
N ILE A 116 9.42 -5.07 3.44
CA ILE A 116 9.49 -5.83 4.70
C ILE A 116 8.14 -6.51 4.98
N VAL A 117 7.04 -5.77 4.80
CA VAL A 117 5.68 -6.27 5.00
C VAL A 117 5.36 -7.43 4.05
N ALA A 118 5.74 -7.33 2.78
CA ALA A 118 5.56 -8.40 1.78
C ALA A 118 6.29 -9.69 2.19
N ALA A 119 7.52 -9.57 2.72
CA ALA A 119 8.26 -10.72 3.21
C ALA A 119 7.56 -11.40 4.40
N HIS A 120 7.01 -10.61 5.34
CA HIS A 120 6.26 -11.15 6.46
C HIS A 120 4.91 -11.77 6.04
N ALA A 121 4.22 -11.16 5.08
CA ALA A 121 2.98 -11.68 4.51
C ALA A 121 3.21 -13.06 3.87
N ARG A 122 4.28 -13.22 3.07
CA ARG A 122 4.66 -14.52 2.49
C ARG A 122 4.96 -15.59 3.54
N GLU A 123 5.66 -15.22 4.63
CA GLU A 123 5.93 -16.15 5.73
C GLU A 123 4.66 -16.55 6.49
N LEU A 124 3.70 -15.63 6.66
CA LEU A 124 2.39 -15.93 7.24
C LEU A 124 1.64 -16.97 6.41
N THR A 125 1.56 -16.77 5.09
CA THR A 125 0.93 -17.71 4.16
C THR A 125 1.60 -19.08 4.21
N ARG A 126 2.95 -19.13 4.15
CA ARG A 126 3.72 -20.38 4.24
C ARG A 126 3.43 -21.16 5.52
N ARG A 127 3.32 -20.47 6.67
CA ARG A 127 3.00 -21.10 7.96
C ARG A 127 1.57 -21.61 8.02
N ALA A 128 0.62 -20.90 7.39
CA ALA A 128 -0.76 -21.33 7.33
C ALA A 128 -0.89 -22.63 6.51
N GLU A 129 -0.23 -22.71 5.36
CA GLU A 129 -0.17 -23.92 4.54
C GLU A 129 0.45 -25.10 5.30
N ALA A 130 1.57 -24.88 5.99
CA ALA A 130 2.26 -25.91 6.78
C ALA A 130 1.47 -26.43 8.00
N ARG A 131 0.41 -25.75 8.44
CA ARG A 131 -0.48 -26.23 9.52
C ARG A 131 -1.62 -27.10 9.02
N ILE A 132 -1.93 -27.04 7.72
CA ILE A 132 -3.01 -27.80 7.09
C ILE A 132 -2.50 -29.15 6.58
N HIS A 133 -1.19 -29.26 6.35
CA HIS A 133 -0.47 -30.49 6.02
C HIS A 133 0.11 -31.18 7.26
#